data_AF-A0A1C5TSH8-F1
#
_entry.id   AF-A0A1C5TSH8-F1
#
_cell.length_a   1.000
_cell.length_b   1.000
_cell.length_c   1.000
_cell.angle_alpha   90.00
_cell.angle_beta   90.00
_cell.angle_gamma   90.00
#
_symmetry.space_group_name_H-M   'P 1'
#
loop_
_entity.id
_entity.type
_entity.pdbx_description
1 polymer ?
#
loop_
_entity_poly.entity_id
_entity_poly.type
_entity_poly.pdbx_seq_one_letter_code
_entity_poly.pdbx_strand_id
1 'polypeptide(L)' 'MEKINNVQVEIDNDKYRVFVDGVEIKAIANLKIEKSIDCASKVTLSFFCDIKTKEQ' A
#
# COMPACT_ATOMS: atom_id res chain seq x y z
N MET A 1 5.84 -16.80 12.86
CA MET A 1 5.90 -16.02 11.60
C MET A 1 5.22 -14.70 11.87
N GLU A 2 5.89 -13.58 11.59
CA GLU A 2 5.23 -12.27 11.60
C GLU A 2 4.11 -12.28 10.57
N LYS A 3 2.94 -11.74 10.92
CA LYS A 3 1.86 -11.54 9.96
C LYS A 3 2.30 -10.45 9.00
N ILE A 4 2.58 -10.84 7.76
CA ILE A 4 2.85 -9.89 6.67
C ILE A 4 1.49 -9.57 6.04
N ASN A 5 1.13 -8.29 6.01
CA ASN A 5 -0.08 -7.84 5.33
C ASN A 5 0.04 -8.14 3.83
N ASN A 6 -1.05 -8.59 3.21
CA ASN A 6 -1.09 -8.79 1.77
C ASN A 6 -1.24 -7.43 1.08
N VAL A 7 -0.28 -7.07 0.23
CA VAL A 7 -0.33 -5.84 -0.57
C VAL A 7 -0.54 -6.21 -2.04
N GLN A 8 -1.65 -5.75 -2.61
CA GLN A 8 -1.98 -5.92 -4.02
C GLN A 8 -1.92 -4.56 -4.72
N VAL A 9 -1.32 -4.53 -5.92
CA VAL A 9 -1.29 -3.34 -6.76
C VAL A 9 -1.94 -3.69 -8.09
N GLU A 10 -3.03 -3.00 -8.40
CA GLU A 10 -3.73 -3.11 -9.67
C GLU A 10 -3.46 -1.87 -10.52
N ILE A 11 -3.45 -2.05 -11.84
CA ILE A 11 -3.34 -0.96 -12.81
C ILE A 11 -4.73 -0.77 -13.40
N ASP A 12 -5.32 0.39 -13.14
CA ASP A 12 -6.59 0.82 -13.73
C ASP A 12 -6.33 2.04 -14.61
N ASN A 13 -6.30 1.80 -15.92
CA ASN A 13 -5.80 2.74 -16.93
C ASN A 13 -4.35 3.18 -16.62
N ASP A 14 -4.13 4.48 -16.38
CA ASP A 14 -2.82 5.04 -16.04
C ASP A 14 -2.63 5.27 -14.53
N LYS A 15 -3.54 4.75 -13.69
CA LYS A 15 -3.49 4.92 -12.23
C LYS A 15 -3.28 3.59 -11.53
N TYR A 16 -2.44 3.63 -10.48
CA TYR A 16 -2.27 2.50 -9.58
C TYR A 16 -3.35 2.51 -8.50
N ARG A 17 -3.99 1.37 -8.28
CA ARG A 17 -4.87 1.10 -7.14
C ARG A 17 -4.14 0.15 -6.20
N VAL A 18 -4.12 0.47 -4.91
CA VAL A 18 -3.36 -0.31 -3.92
C VAL A 18 -4.31 -0.81 -2.85
N PHE A 19 -4.24 -2.11 -2.57
CA PHE A 19 -5.04 -2.77 -1.57
C PHE A 19 -4.13 -3.35 -0.50
N VAL A 20 -4.45 -3.10 0.77
CA VAL A 20 -3.79 -3.73 1.92
C VAL A 20 -4.83 -4.58 2.63
N ASP A 21 -4.63 -5.89 2.66
CA ASP A 21 -5.57 -6.88 3.21
C ASP A 21 -7.02 -6.71 2.68
N GLY A 22 -7.14 -6.38 1.38
CA GLY A 22 -8.41 -6.17 0.69
C GLY A 22 -9.04 -4.78 0.86
N VAL A 23 -8.44 -3.90 1.67
CA VAL A 23 -8.88 -2.51 1.81
C VAL A 23 -8.15 -1.62 0.81
N GLU A 24 -8.91 -0.92 -0.05
CA GLU A 24 -8.34 0.04 -0.99
C GLU A 24 -7.82 1.29 -0.29
N ILE A 25 -6.55 1.61 -0.52
CA ILE A 25 -5.92 2.85 -0.06
C ILE A 25 -6.14 3.93 -1.12
N LYS A 26 -6.90 4.96 -0.75
CA LYS A 26 -7.23 6.10 -1.61
C LYS A 26 -6.28 7.27 -1.37
N ALA A 27 -6.28 8.23 -2.30
CA ALA A 27 -5.53 9.49 -2.20
C ALA A 27 -4.03 9.28 -1.90
N ILE A 28 -3.42 8.32 -2.57
CA ILE A 28 -1.98 8.04 -2.47
C ILE A 28 -1.22 9.23 -3.05
N ALA A 29 -0.39 9.86 -2.22
CA ALA A 29 0.46 10.99 -2.61
C ALA A 29 1.71 10.51 -3.35
N ASN A 30 2.24 9.33 -2.99
CA ASN A 30 3.41 8.74 -3.64
C ASN A 30 3.36 7.21 -3.60
N LEU A 31 3.74 6.58 -4.71
CA LEU A 31 3.94 5.13 -4.85
C LEU A 31 5.31 4.90 -5.48
N LYS A 32 6.21 4.23 -4.75
CA LYS A 32 7.51 3.79 -5.25
C LYS A 32 7.60 2.27 -5.16
N ILE A 33 7.87 1.62 -6.29
CA ILE A 33 8.08 0.17 -6.37
C ILE A 33 9.53 -0.08 -6.74
N GLU A 34 10.30 -0.63 -5.80
CA GLU A 34 11.68 -1.05 -6.00
C GLU A 34 11.69 -2.56 -6.17
N LYS A 35 11.66 -3.00 -7.43
CA LYS A 35 11.75 -4.42 -7.78
C LYS A 35 13.19 -4.86 -7.59
N SER A 36 13.40 -5.91 -6.81
CA SER A 36 14.68 -6.63 -6.77
C SER A 36 14.53 -7.94 -7.52
N ILE A 37 15.56 -8.31 -8.29
CA ILE A 37 15.60 -9.55 -9.07
C ILE A 37 15.87 -10.75 -8.14
N ASP A 38 16.63 -10.53 -7.06
CA ASP A 38 17.16 -11.59 -6.21
C ASP A 38 16.57 -11.62 -4.80
N CYS A 39 15.71 -10.65 -4.45
CA CYS A 39 15.12 -10.54 -3.12
C CYS A 39 13.73 -9.88 -3.10
N ALA A 40 13.16 -9.72 -1.91
CA ALA A 40 11.83 -9.15 -1.74
C ALA A 40 11.74 -7.76 -2.38
N SER A 41 10.75 -7.58 -3.26
CA SER A 41 10.45 -6.26 -3.83
C SER A 41 9.95 -5.34 -2.73
N LYS A 42 10.43 -4.10 -2.71
CA LYS A 42 10.02 -3.10 -1.72
C LYS A 42 9.00 -2.17 -2.34
N VAL A 43 7.86 -2.03 -1.67
CA VAL A 43 6.83 -1.04 -2.03
C VAL A 43 6.80 0.03 -0.94
N THR A 44 6.90 1.29 -1.34
CA THR A 44 6.73 2.45 -0.46
C THR A 44 5.48 3.21 -0.87
N LEU A 45 4.55 3.35 0.08
CA LEU A 45 3.28 4.05 -0.08
C LEU A 45 3.28 5.24 0.88
N SER A 46 2.92 6.41 0.38
CA SER A 46 2.68 7.60 1.22
C SER A 46 1.29 8.12 0.97
N PHE A 47 0.50 8.22 2.02
CA PHE A 47 -0.86 8.76 2.01
C PHE A 47 -1.15 9.45 3.34
N PHE A 48 -2.07 10.40 3.32
CA PHE A 48 -2.58 11.05 4.52
C PHE A 48 -3.84 10.34 4.98
N CYS A 49 -4.01 10.15 6.29
CA CYS A 49 -5.24 9.58 6.84
C CYS A 49 -5.60 10.23 8.17
N ASP A 50 -6.90 10.36 8.42
CA ASP A 50 -7.44 10.73 9.72
C ASP A 50 -7.69 9.45 10.52
N ILE A 51 -6.94 9.24 11.60
CA ILE A 51 -7.13 8.10 12.48
C ILE A 51 -8.03 8.53 13.64
N LYS A 52 -9.29 8.06 13.62
CA LYS A 52 -10.18 8.19 14.78
C LYS A 52 -9.93 7.04 15.72
N THR A 53 -9.18 7.29 16.80
CA THR A 53 -9.09 6.35 17.91
C THR A 53 -10.33 6.52 18.81
N LYS A 54 -10.72 5.47 19.54
CA LYS A 54 -11.69 5.66 20.63
C LYS A 54 -11.09 6.69 21.58
N GLU A 55 -11.88 7.70 21.94
CA GLU A 55 -11.52 8.65 23.00
C GLU A 55 -11.14 7.85 24.26
N GLN A 56 -10.01 8.19 24.88
CA GLN A 56 -9.59 7.59 26.15
C GLN A 56 -10.50 8.04 27.28
#